data_AF-A0A2V0QEI8-F1
#
_entry.id   AF-A0A2V0QEI8-F1
#
_cell.length_a   1.000
_cell.length_b   1.000
_cell.length_c   1.000
_cell.angle_alpha   90.00
_cell.angle_beta   90.00
_cell.angle_gamma   90.00
#
_symmetry.space_group_name_H-M   'P 1'
#
loop_
_entity.id
_entity.type
_entity.pdbx_description
1 polymer ?
#
loop_
_entity_poly.entity_id
_entity_poly.type
_entity_poly.pdbx_seq_one_letter_code
_entity_poly.pdbx_strand_id
1 'polypeptide(L)'
;MLGTAKQHFEEDISRASALLAHARTCEESVLRDDIMRASWMMAVGACDAYFSDAYADLIARTLNAKDLQPAVELPDRLNNLKVPVIAVIRKTSGWRWRMAARELIEDENVLSLDKIRQLFNQFCRKGHKPISKDTIASWLLHKEAKSRLFGITKTSYRGLTPAQQDKKKGDMVEHFSEFFKYIFQRRHDCIHNCDRPKMALLSISDRVLEKRIEDITFLVNRCHDALQVEFPEYLRETGFSGAVRARACAGKPN
;
A
#
# COMPACT_ATOMS: atom_id res chain seq x y z
N MET A 1 -5.68 -8.01 -12.77
CA MET A 1 -6.43 -7.20 -11.79
C MET A 1 -5.43 -6.33 -11.01
N LEU A 2 -5.69 -5.04 -10.78
CA LEU A 2 -4.75 -4.06 -10.18
C LEU A 2 -3.49 -3.70 -11.02
N GLY A 3 -3.43 -4.07 -12.30
CA GLY A 3 -2.26 -3.82 -13.15
C GLY A 3 -1.95 -2.33 -13.34
N THR A 4 -2.97 -1.50 -13.53
CA THR A 4 -2.80 -0.04 -13.71
C THR A 4 -2.16 0.61 -12.47
N ALA A 5 -2.70 0.32 -11.27
CA ALA A 5 -2.16 0.86 -10.01
C ALA A 5 -0.69 0.43 -9.83
N LYS A 6 -0.37 -0.83 -10.15
CA LYS A 6 1.00 -1.34 -10.06
C LYS A 6 1.94 -0.67 -11.04
N GLN A 7 1.49 -0.45 -12.27
CA GLN A 7 2.28 0.24 -13.29
C GLN A 7 2.58 1.68 -12.87
N HIS A 8 1.57 2.45 -12.44
CA HIS A 8 1.78 3.83 -11.95
C HIS A 8 2.80 3.85 -10.80
N PHE A 9 2.66 2.92 -9.85
CA PHE A 9 3.61 2.78 -8.76
C PHE A 9 5.06 2.53 -9.24
N GLU A 10 5.25 1.63 -10.21
CA GLU A 10 6.58 1.33 -10.77
C GLU A 10 7.19 2.53 -11.49
N GLU A 11 6.38 3.28 -12.24
CA GLU A 11 6.80 4.52 -12.90
C GLU A 11 7.24 5.58 -11.88
N ASP A 12 6.47 5.79 -10.81
CA ASP A 12 6.81 6.79 -9.79
C ASP A 12 7.99 6.37 -8.90
N ILE A 13 8.15 5.07 -8.60
CA ILE A 13 9.35 4.54 -7.94
C ILE A 13 10.60 4.68 -8.81
N SER A 14 10.46 4.51 -10.13
CA SER A 14 11.55 4.78 -11.07
C SER A 14 11.97 6.26 -11.01
N ARG A 15 11.00 7.19 -10.98
CA ARG A 15 11.26 8.62 -10.81
C ARG A 15 11.94 8.95 -9.48
N ALA A 16 11.48 8.36 -8.37
CA ALA A 16 12.12 8.52 -7.07
C ALA A 16 13.59 8.05 -7.10
N SER A 17 13.86 6.92 -7.77
CA SER A 17 15.21 6.39 -7.93
C SER A 17 16.08 7.29 -8.83
N ALA A 18 15.51 7.87 -9.89
CA ALA A 18 16.20 8.82 -10.76
C ALA A 18 16.59 10.11 -10.01
N LEU A 19 15.72 10.61 -9.12
CA LEU A 19 16.05 11.75 -8.26
C LEU A 19 17.24 11.44 -7.34
N LEU A 20 17.27 10.25 -6.73
CA LEU A 20 18.41 9.82 -5.92
C LEU A 20 19.69 9.70 -6.76
N ALA A 21 19.61 9.11 -7.95
CA ALA A 21 20.75 9.02 -8.86
C ALA A 21 21.28 10.40 -9.26
N HIS A 22 20.39 11.37 -9.51
CA HIS A 22 20.78 12.75 -9.80
C HIS A 22 21.41 13.43 -8.57
N ALA A 23 20.83 13.28 -7.39
CA ALA A 23 21.39 13.84 -6.14
C ALA A 23 22.83 13.38 -5.89
N ARG A 24 23.17 12.13 -6.25
CA ARG A 24 24.53 11.58 -6.15
C ARG A 24 25.56 12.27 -7.07
N THR A 25 25.10 12.94 -8.13
CA THR A 25 25.96 13.71 -9.05
C THR A 25 26.17 15.15 -8.60
N CYS A 26 25.36 15.63 -7.65
CA CYS A 26 25.46 16.98 -7.12
C CYS A 26 26.51 17.06 -6.03
N GLU A 27 27.16 18.21 -5.89
CA GLU A 27 28.01 18.52 -4.74
C GLU A 27 27.19 18.56 -3.44
N GLU A 28 27.85 18.26 -2.31
CA GLU A 28 27.25 18.37 -0.99
C GLU A 28 26.76 19.78 -0.73
N SER A 29 25.43 19.92 -0.67
CA SER A 29 24.75 21.21 -0.64
C SER A 29 23.31 21.05 -0.16
N VAL A 30 22.69 22.16 0.24
CA VAL A 30 21.26 22.21 0.59
C VAL A 30 20.40 21.73 -0.59
N LEU A 31 20.81 22.05 -1.83
CA LEU A 31 20.10 21.60 -3.03
C LEU A 31 20.14 20.07 -3.16
N ARG A 32 21.31 19.45 -2.95
CA ARG A 32 21.42 17.99 -2.94
C ARG A 32 20.48 17.37 -1.92
N ASP A 33 20.47 17.88 -0.69
CA ASP A 33 19.59 17.38 0.36
C ASP A 33 18.11 17.51 -0.01
N ASP A 34 17.73 18.59 -0.69
CA ASP A 34 16.36 18.85 -1.11
C ASP A 34 15.92 17.90 -2.24
N ILE A 35 16.82 17.56 -3.17
CA ILE A 35 16.57 16.52 -4.17
C ILE A 35 16.39 15.15 -3.48
N MET A 36 17.15 14.87 -2.42
CA MET A 36 16.99 13.63 -1.65
C MET A 36 15.67 13.60 -0.87
N ARG A 37 15.24 14.71 -0.27
CA ARG A 37 13.89 14.83 0.32
C ARG A 37 12.80 14.62 -0.73
N ALA A 38 12.95 15.22 -1.92
CA ALA A 38 12.03 15.01 -3.03
C ALA A 38 11.94 13.55 -3.46
N SER A 39 13.07 12.82 -3.53
CA SER A 39 13.09 11.38 -3.79
C SER A 39 12.32 10.58 -2.72
N TRP A 40 12.53 10.88 -1.43
CA TRP A 40 11.78 10.24 -0.35
C TRP A 40 10.28 10.50 -0.45
N MET A 41 9.90 11.77 -0.63
CA MET A 41 8.51 12.19 -0.77
C MET A 41 7.85 11.53 -1.98
N MET A 42 8.56 11.43 -3.10
CA MET A 42 8.08 10.74 -4.30
C MET A 42 7.84 9.25 -4.03
N ALA A 43 8.77 8.55 -3.38
CA ALA A 43 8.60 7.13 -3.08
C ALA A 43 7.40 6.86 -2.16
N VAL A 44 7.24 7.66 -1.09
CA VAL A 44 6.08 7.55 -0.20
C VAL A 44 4.79 7.97 -0.90
N GLY A 45 4.83 8.99 -1.74
CA GLY A 45 3.69 9.41 -2.57
C GLY A 45 3.24 8.32 -3.54
N ALA A 46 4.18 7.60 -4.17
CA ALA A 46 3.88 6.46 -5.02
C ALA A 46 3.16 5.35 -4.24
N CYS A 47 3.61 5.07 -3.01
CA CYS A 47 2.98 4.10 -2.11
C CYS A 47 1.52 4.48 -1.79
N ASP A 48 1.28 5.74 -1.45
CA ASP A 48 -0.05 6.27 -1.14
C ASP A 48 -0.98 6.23 -2.36
N ALA A 49 -0.47 6.65 -3.52
CA ALA A 49 -1.20 6.59 -4.79
C ALA A 49 -1.55 5.15 -5.17
N TYR A 50 -0.64 4.19 -4.98
CA TYR A 50 -0.91 2.78 -5.22
C TYR A 50 -2.08 2.26 -4.38
N PHE A 51 -2.04 2.50 -3.06
CA PHE A 51 -3.12 2.02 -2.19
C PHE A 51 -4.43 2.75 -2.46
N SER A 52 -4.36 4.01 -2.86
CA SER A 52 -5.53 4.77 -3.28
C SER A 52 -6.18 4.18 -4.53
N ASP A 53 -5.41 4.04 -5.60
CA ASP A 53 -5.86 3.46 -6.86
C ASP A 53 -6.33 2.01 -6.68
N ALA A 54 -5.61 1.20 -5.90
CA ALA A 54 -5.95 -0.19 -5.67
C ALA A 54 -7.29 -0.33 -4.93
N TYR A 55 -7.51 0.43 -3.86
CA TYR A 55 -8.76 0.38 -3.12
C TYR A 55 -9.94 0.82 -4.00
N ALA A 56 -9.77 1.92 -4.74
CA ALA A 56 -10.75 2.40 -5.71
C ALA A 56 -11.14 1.30 -6.71
N ASP A 57 -10.15 0.63 -7.29
CA ASP A 57 -10.34 -0.45 -8.25
C ASP A 57 -11.14 -1.61 -7.64
N LEU A 58 -10.82 -2.04 -6.42
CA LEU A 58 -11.51 -3.16 -5.75
C LEU A 58 -12.97 -2.82 -5.43
N ILE A 59 -13.24 -1.59 -4.97
CA ILE A 59 -14.59 -1.09 -4.74
C ILE A 59 -15.38 -1.08 -6.05
N ALA A 60 -14.84 -0.44 -7.10
CA ALA A 60 -15.52 -0.33 -8.39
C ALA A 60 -15.82 -1.72 -8.99
N ARG A 61 -14.88 -2.67 -8.88
CA ARG A 61 -15.09 -4.05 -9.33
C ARG A 61 -16.19 -4.77 -8.54
N THR A 62 -16.26 -4.54 -7.22
CA THR A 62 -17.31 -5.13 -6.38
C THR A 62 -18.68 -4.57 -6.72
N LEU A 63 -18.79 -3.25 -6.93
CA LEU A 63 -20.03 -2.60 -7.33
C LEU A 63 -20.48 -3.05 -8.72
N ASN A 64 -19.56 -3.16 -9.68
CA ASN A 64 -19.86 -3.69 -11.01
C ASN A 64 -20.33 -5.16 -10.94
N ALA A 65 -19.74 -5.98 -10.06
CA ALA A 65 -20.20 -7.35 -9.84
C ALA A 65 -21.62 -7.38 -9.27
N LYS A 66 -21.95 -6.49 -8.31
CA LYS A 66 -23.30 -6.32 -7.76
C LYS A 66 -24.31 -5.89 -8.82
N ASP A 67 -23.95 -4.97 -9.71
CA ASP A 67 -24.81 -4.55 -10.82
C ASP A 67 -25.14 -5.72 -11.77
N LEU A 68 -24.14 -6.58 -12.04
CA LEU A 68 -24.32 -7.78 -12.85
C LEU A 68 -25.09 -8.91 -12.16
N GLN A 69 -25.07 -8.97 -10.82
CA GLN A 69 -25.79 -9.98 -10.03
C GLN A 69 -26.46 -9.33 -8.80
N PRO A 70 -27.57 -8.59 -9.00
CA PRO A 70 -28.18 -7.77 -7.94
C PRO A 70 -28.67 -8.56 -6.72
N ALA A 71 -28.94 -9.86 -6.86
CA ALA A 71 -29.39 -10.72 -5.76
C ALA A 71 -28.30 -11.04 -4.73
N VAL A 72 -27.02 -10.73 -5.00
CA VAL A 72 -25.92 -10.96 -4.04
C VAL A 72 -25.91 -9.88 -2.98
N GLU A 73 -26.01 -10.25 -1.71
CA GLU A 73 -25.90 -9.32 -0.59
C GLU A 73 -24.45 -8.87 -0.37
N LEU A 74 -24.22 -7.56 -0.35
CA LEU A 74 -22.91 -7.00 -0.02
C LEU A 74 -22.81 -6.75 1.49
N PRO A 75 -21.60 -6.83 2.07
CA PRO A 75 -21.37 -6.43 3.46
C PRO A 75 -21.77 -4.97 3.72
N ASP A 76 -22.30 -4.69 4.91
CA ASP A 76 -22.80 -3.36 5.32
C ASP A 76 -21.81 -2.23 5.08
N ARG A 77 -20.51 -2.49 5.23
CA ARG A 77 -19.48 -1.48 5.01
C ARG A 77 -19.46 -0.95 3.58
N LEU A 78 -19.75 -1.80 2.59
CA LEU A 78 -19.86 -1.38 1.19
C LEU A 78 -21.20 -0.70 0.90
N ASN A 79 -22.29 -1.18 1.52
CA ASN A 79 -23.61 -0.54 1.39
C ASN A 79 -23.62 0.89 1.96
N ASN A 80 -22.81 1.15 2.98
CA ASN A 80 -22.72 2.46 3.65
C ASN A 80 -21.50 3.29 3.20
N LEU A 81 -20.91 2.98 2.03
CA LEU A 81 -19.77 3.73 1.50
C LEU A 81 -20.20 5.16 1.15
N LYS A 82 -19.58 6.15 1.81
CA LYS A 82 -19.92 7.57 1.62
C LYS A 82 -19.19 8.19 0.44
N VAL A 83 -19.70 7.99 -0.76
CA VAL A 83 -19.05 8.49 -1.98
C VAL A 83 -19.41 9.96 -2.28
N PRO A 84 -18.47 10.78 -2.77
CA PRO A 84 -18.77 12.11 -3.29
C PRO A 84 -19.86 12.07 -4.35
N VAL A 85 -20.84 12.97 -4.24
CA VAL A 85 -22.03 13.00 -5.10
C VAL A 85 -21.66 13.13 -6.60
N ILE A 86 -20.57 13.84 -6.90
CA ILE A 86 -20.04 14.01 -8.27
C ILE A 86 -19.67 12.69 -8.96
N ALA A 87 -19.38 11.66 -8.17
CA ALA A 87 -19.05 10.34 -8.66
C ALA A 87 -20.25 9.53 -9.16
N VAL A 88 -21.46 9.90 -8.70
CA VAL A 88 -22.71 9.17 -8.95
C VAL A 88 -23.57 9.85 -10.02
N ILE A 89 -23.50 11.18 -10.17
CA ILE A 89 -24.50 11.96 -10.91
C ILE A 89 -24.46 11.82 -12.46
N ARG A 90 -23.44 11.25 -13.10
CA ARG A 90 -23.39 11.14 -14.59
C ARG A 90 -22.81 9.81 -15.05
N LYS A 91 -23.21 9.31 -16.23
CA LYS A 91 -22.53 8.18 -16.93
C LYS A 91 -21.02 8.43 -16.92
N THR A 92 -20.31 7.73 -16.05
CA THR A 92 -18.96 8.10 -15.62
C THR A 92 -17.92 7.43 -16.50
N SER A 93 -16.91 8.20 -16.90
CA SER A 93 -15.59 7.68 -17.23
C SER A 93 -14.87 7.29 -15.93
N GLY A 94 -14.12 6.19 -15.89
CA GLY A 94 -13.43 5.68 -14.70
C GLY A 94 -12.41 6.62 -14.06
N TRP A 95 -12.07 7.73 -14.71
CA TRP A 95 -11.35 8.85 -14.09
C TRP A 95 -12.10 9.47 -12.91
N ARG A 96 -13.41 9.72 -13.04
CA ARG A 96 -14.20 10.36 -11.98
C ARG A 96 -14.40 9.44 -10.79
N TRP A 97 -14.49 8.14 -11.05
CA TRP A 97 -14.58 7.17 -9.97
C TRP A 97 -13.25 7.06 -9.21
N ARG A 98 -12.13 7.09 -9.93
CA ARG A 98 -10.80 7.20 -9.33
C ARG A 98 -10.64 8.47 -8.50
N MET A 99 -11.15 9.62 -8.97
CA MET A 99 -11.08 10.87 -8.19
C MET A 99 -11.92 10.83 -6.91
N ALA A 100 -13.14 10.31 -6.98
CA ALA A 100 -13.99 10.21 -5.80
C ALA A 100 -13.56 9.10 -4.84
N ALA A 101 -12.96 8.02 -5.35
CA ALA A 101 -12.31 7.04 -4.52
C ALA A 101 -11.03 7.59 -3.89
N ARG A 102 -10.27 8.41 -4.62
CA ARG A 102 -9.15 9.16 -4.06
C ARG A 102 -9.62 10.11 -2.96
N GLU A 103 -10.71 10.84 -3.14
CA GLU A 103 -11.29 11.72 -2.10
C GLU A 103 -11.78 10.92 -0.88
N LEU A 104 -12.47 9.77 -1.10
CA LEU A 104 -12.82 8.80 -0.06
C LEU A 104 -11.60 8.32 0.75
N ILE A 105 -10.45 8.21 0.10
CA ILE A 105 -9.22 7.66 0.64
C ILE A 105 -8.34 8.77 1.24
N GLU A 106 -8.37 9.97 0.68
CA GLU A 106 -7.68 11.18 1.14
C GLU A 106 -8.34 11.73 2.41
N ASP A 107 -9.68 11.76 2.49
CA ASP A 107 -10.42 12.02 3.73
C ASP A 107 -10.09 10.97 4.81
N GLU A 108 -9.79 9.76 4.37
CA GLU A 108 -9.41 8.65 5.24
C GLU A 108 -7.89 8.57 5.53
N ASN A 109 -7.07 9.43 4.92
CA ASN A 109 -5.61 9.53 5.02
C ASN A 109 -4.89 8.16 5.10
N VAL A 110 -4.60 7.55 3.95
CA VAL A 110 -3.98 6.22 3.85
C VAL A 110 -2.50 6.17 4.23
N LEU A 111 -1.91 7.29 4.65
CA LEU A 111 -0.55 7.37 5.21
C LEU A 111 -0.42 6.76 6.63
N SER A 112 -1.06 5.61 6.86
CA SER A 112 -0.76 4.72 7.98
C SER A 112 -1.03 3.27 7.60
N LEU A 113 -0.19 2.35 8.08
CA LEU A 113 -0.40 0.92 7.85
C LEU A 113 -1.69 0.42 8.50
N ASP A 114 -2.11 0.97 9.63
CA ASP A 114 -3.36 0.60 10.26
C ASP A 114 -4.57 0.98 9.40
N LYS A 115 -4.51 2.12 8.71
CA LYS A 115 -5.57 2.50 7.79
C LYS A 115 -5.61 1.59 6.56
N ILE A 116 -4.46 1.27 5.98
CA ILE A 116 -4.33 0.28 4.90
C ILE A 116 -4.95 -1.05 5.35
N ARG A 117 -4.58 -1.56 6.54
CA ARG A 117 -5.17 -2.79 7.09
C ARG A 117 -6.68 -2.65 7.25
N GLN A 118 -7.17 -1.56 7.83
CA GLN A 118 -8.60 -1.34 8.02
C GLN A 118 -9.35 -1.39 6.67
N LEU A 119 -8.86 -0.71 5.64
CA LEU A 119 -9.51 -0.63 4.32
C LEU A 119 -9.47 -1.96 3.56
N PHE A 120 -8.31 -2.62 3.50
CA PHE A 120 -8.12 -3.77 2.63
C PHE A 120 -8.51 -5.12 3.26
N ASN A 121 -8.54 -5.22 4.59
CA ASN A 121 -8.86 -6.49 5.27
C ASN A 121 -10.28 -7.00 5.00
N GLN A 122 -11.20 -6.16 4.52
CA GLN A 122 -12.55 -6.59 4.12
C GLN A 122 -12.54 -7.46 2.85
N PHE A 123 -11.52 -7.32 2.01
CA PHE A 123 -11.35 -8.09 0.78
C PHE A 123 -10.49 -9.34 0.96
N CYS A 124 -10.15 -9.70 2.21
CA CYS A 124 -9.24 -10.79 2.52
C CYS A 124 -9.91 -11.79 3.47
N ARG A 125 -9.67 -13.08 3.22
CA ARG A 125 -10.15 -14.15 4.12
C ARG A 125 -9.51 -14.04 5.50
N LYS A 126 -10.18 -14.61 6.51
CA LYS A 126 -9.59 -14.73 7.85
C LYS A 126 -8.30 -15.55 7.78
N GLY A 127 -7.22 -15.06 8.40
CA GLY A 127 -5.89 -15.68 8.32
C GLY A 127 -5.04 -15.27 7.11
N HIS A 128 -5.63 -14.58 6.13
CA HIS A 128 -4.95 -14.18 4.89
C HIS A 128 -4.72 -12.67 4.79
N LYS A 129 -5.15 -11.93 5.82
CA LYS A 129 -5.03 -10.48 5.90
C LYS A 129 -3.57 -10.04 5.80
N PRO A 130 -3.21 -9.09 4.93
CA PRO A 130 -1.86 -8.56 4.85
C PRO A 130 -1.47 -7.91 6.19
N ILE A 131 -0.18 -7.94 6.53
CA ILE A 131 0.36 -7.33 7.75
C ILE A 131 -0.41 -7.84 8.99
N SER A 132 -0.47 -9.16 9.14
CA SER A 132 -1.09 -9.84 10.27
C SER A 132 -0.15 -10.91 10.83
N LYS A 133 -0.42 -11.41 12.04
CA LYS A 133 0.37 -12.50 12.63
C LYS A 133 0.42 -13.73 11.72
N ASP A 134 -0.67 -13.98 10.99
CA ASP A 134 -0.81 -15.14 10.12
C ASP A 134 0.06 -15.03 8.85
N THR A 135 0.24 -13.82 8.33
CA THR A 135 0.94 -13.58 7.06
C THR A 135 2.37 -13.03 7.22
N ILE A 136 2.69 -12.37 8.33
CA ILE A 136 3.99 -11.68 8.51
C ILE A 136 5.18 -12.64 8.42
N ALA A 137 5.01 -13.90 8.85
CA ALA A 137 6.07 -14.90 8.77
C ALA A 137 6.38 -15.30 7.33
N SER A 138 5.37 -15.43 6.47
CA SER A 138 5.61 -15.73 5.04
C SER A 138 6.29 -14.55 4.35
N TRP A 139 5.97 -13.32 4.76
CA TRP A 139 6.63 -12.12 4.28
C TRP A 139 8.10 -12.08 4.68
N LEU A 140 8.43 -12.38 5.95
CA LEU A 140 9.83 -12.48 6.40
C LEU A 140 10.60 -13.53 5.61
N LEU A 141 9.98 -14.68 5.32
CA LEU A 141 10.64 -15.78 4.62
C LEU A 141 10.81 -15.52 3.11
N HIS A 142 10.12 -14.51 2.55
CA HIS A 142 10.21 -14.17 1.14
C HIS A 142 11.64 -13.76 0.72
N LYS A 143 12.08 -14.11 -0.49
CA LYS A 143 13.45 -13.88 -0.97
C LYS A 143 13.92 -12.41 -0.83
N GLU A 144 13.04 -11.45 -1.13
CA GLU A 144 13.32 -10.01 -1.08
C GLU A 144 13.27 -9.41 0.33
N ALA A 145 12.78 -10.16 1.32
CA ALA A 145 12.62 -9.66 2.68
C ALA A 145 13.95 -9.24 3.30
N LYS A 146 13.94 -8.09 3.96
CA LYS A 146 15.09 -7.51 4.65
C LYS A 146 14.85 -7.57 6.14
N SER A 147 15.82 -8.05 6.93
CA SER A 147 15.68 -8.20 8.39
C SER A 147 15.27 -6.91 9.10
N ARG A 148 15.70 -5.74 8.59
CA ARG A 148 15.34 -4.42 9.10
C ARG A 148 13.82 -4.15 9.15
N LEU A 149 13.06 -4.78 8.26
CA LEU A 149 11.59 -4.65 8.21
C LEU A 149 10.89 -5.43 9.32
N PHE A 150 11.54 -6.46 9.88
CA PHE A 150 10.91 -7.43 10.79
C PHE A 150 11.58 -7.48 12.16
N GLY A 151 12.75 -6.86 12.34
CA GLY A 151 13.53 -6.93 13.57
C GLY A 151 14.15 -8.31 13.85
N ILE A 152 14.14 -9.23 12.87
CA ILE A 152 14.73 -10.56 12.97
C ILE A 152 15.17 -11.07 11.59
N THR A 153 16.17 -11.96 11.54
CA THR A 153 16.59 -12.63 10.30
C THR A 153 15.77 -13.90 10.04
N LYS A 154 15.71 -14.35 8.78
CA LYS A 154 15.08 -15.62 8.39
C LYS A 154 15.68 -16.82 9.15
N THR A 155 17.01 -16.86 9.27
CA THR A 155 17.73 -17.93 9.94
C THR A 155 17.40 -17.97 11.42
N SER A 156 17.43 -16.81 12.09
CA SER A 156 17.07 -16.71 13.51
C SER A 156 15.62 -17.11 13.74
N TYR A 157 14.69 -16.69 12.87
CA TYR A 157 13.27 -17.07 12.99
C TYR A 157 13.04 -18.58 12.84
N ARG A 158 13.71 -19.21 11.87
CA ARG A 158 13.63 -20.68 11.66
C ARG A 158 14.19 -21.49 12.83
N GLY A 159 15.13 -20.92 13.58
CA GLY A 159 15.69 -21.56 14.78
C GLY A 159 14.80 -21.51 16.02
N LEU A 160 13.69 -20.76 15.99
CA LEU A 160 12.75 -20.64 17.12
C LEU A 160 11.82 -21.86 17.20
N THR A 161 11.40 -22.23 18.42
CA THR A 161 10.33 -23.22 18.63
C THR A 161 8.97 -22.69 18.16
N PRO A 162 7.96 -23.55 17.91
CA PRO A 162 6.64 -23.09 17.47
C PRO A 162 5.99 -22.04 18.40
N ALA A 163 6.10 -22.21 19.72
CA ALA A 163 5.59 -21.25 20.69
C ALA A 163 6.33 -19.90 20.63
N GLN A 164 7.65 -19.94 20.43
CA GLN A 164 8.46 -18.72 20.25
C GLN A 164 8.17 -18.03 18.92
N GLN A 165 7.94 -18.79 17.84
CA GLN A 165 7.55 -18.25 16.54
C GLN A 165 6.21 -17.52 16.61
N ASP A 166 5.23 -18.06 17.34
CA ASP A 166 3.93 -17.40 17.52
C ASP A 166 4.05 -16.06 18.24
N LYS A 167 4.75 -16.04 19.38
CA LYS A 167 5.07 -14.79 20.07
C LYS A 167 5.80 -13.82 19.14
N LYS A 168 6.81 -14.30 18.41
CA LYS A 168 7.64 -13.46 17.54
C LYS A 168 6.86 -12.86 16.37
N LYS A 169 5.81 -13.52 15.88
CA LYS A 169 4.91 -12.93 14.87
C LYS A 169 4.25 -11.64 15.36
N GLY A 170 3.89 -11.57 16.65
CA GLY A 170 3.39 -10.33 17.26
C GLY A 170 4.42 -9.19 17.18
N ASP A 171 5.61 -9.43 17.72
CA ASP A 171 6.72 -8.46 17.71
C ASP A 171 7.06 -8.00 16.28
N MET A 172 7.05 -8.93 15.31
CA MET A 172 7.33 -8.60 13.91
C MET A 172 6.29 -7.68 13.29
N VAL A 173 5.00 -7.87 13.59
CA VAL A 173 3.93 -6.98 13.11
C VAL A 173 4.11 -5.59 13.71
N GLU A 174 4.36 -5.50 15.00
CA GLU A 174 4.58 -4.22 15.69
C GLU A 174 5.81 -3.49 15.15
N HIS A 175 6.94 -4.18 15.02
CA HIS A 175 8.17 -3.63 14.45
C HIS A 175 7.94 -3.14 13.02
N PHE A 176 7.27 -3.93 12.18
CA PHE A 176 6.96 -3.57 10.80
C PHE A 176 6.05 -2.32 10.75
N SER A 177 5.05 -2.25 11.62
CA SER A 177 4.15 -1.10 11.75
C SER A 177 4.88 0.19 12.13
N GLU A 178 5.66 0.16 13.22
CA GLU A 178 6.41 1.33 13.68
C GLU A 178 7.49 1.76 12.67
N PHE A 179 8.09 0.80 11.96
CA PHE A 179 9.07 1.10 10.93
C PHE A 179 8.47 1.91 9.77
N PHE A 180 7.29 1.53 9.25
CA PHE A 180 6.63 2.29 8.19
C PHE A 180 5.99 3.58 8.68
N LYS A 181 5.52 3.62 9.93
CA LYS A 181 5.08 4.86 10.58
C LYS A 181 6.20 5.89 10.58
N TYR A 182 7.43 5.51 10.91
CA TYR A 182 8.60 6.38 10.77
C TYR A 182 8.81 6.85 9.32
N ILE A 183 8.70 5.94 8.34
CA ILE A 183 8.89 6.28 6.92
C ILE A 183 7.85 7.30 6.44
N PHE A 184 6.58 7.10 6.79
CA PHE A 184 5.48 7.98 6.40
C PHE A 184 5.53 9.31 7.15
N GLN A 185 5.86 9.29 8.44
CA GLN A 185 6.09 10.50 9.23
C GLN A 185 7.21 11.35 8.61
N ARG A 186 8.30 10.73 8.16
CA ARG A 186 9.39 11.47 7.53
C ARG A 186 8.96 12.23 6.28
N ARG A 187 8.04 11.68 5.47
CA ARG A 187 7.43 12.39 4.33
C ARG A 187 6.60 13.58 4.79
N HIS A 188 5.79 13.42 5.85
CA HIS A 188 5.06 14.53 6.46
C HIS A 188 6.03 15.65 6.91
N ASP A 189 7.11 15.29 7.60
CA ASP A 189 8.10 16.25 8.08
C ASP A 189 8.81 16.99 6.92
N CYS A 190 9.07 16.31 5.80
CA CYS A 190 9.66 16.92 4.61
C CYS A 190 8.70 17.94 3.98
N ILE A 191 7.42 17.59 3.81
CA ILE A 191 6.41 18.45 3.17
C ILE A 191 6.12 19.70 4.00
N HIS A 192 6.04 19.54 5.32
CA HIS A 192 5.78 20.64 6.24
C HIS A 192 7.05 21.37 6.70
N ASN A 193 8.21 21.04 6.12
CA ASN A 193 9.52 21.58 6.49
C ASN A 193 9.88 21.41 7.99
N CYS A 194 9.22 20.52 8.72
CA CYS A 194 9.58 20.14 10.09
C CYS A 194 10.96 19.45 10.14
N ASP A 195 11.38 18.86 9.02
CA ASP A 195 12.73 18.35 8.77
C ASP A 195 13.81 19.44 8.65
N ARG A 196 13.41 20.71 8.55
CA ARG A 196 14.31 21.86 8.40
C ARG A 196 14.32 22.77 9.64
N PRO A 197 14.61 22.28 10.86
CA PRO A 197 14.76 23.19 11.98
C PRO A 197 15.96 24.11 11.69
N LYS A 198 15.76 25.43 11.94
CA LYS A 198 16.72 26.50 11.57
C LYS A 198 18.15 26.29 12.09
N MET A 199 18.35 25.39 13.05
CA MET A 199 19.65 25.13 13.68
C MET A 199 20.35 23.86 13.18
N ALA A 200 19.65 22.87 12.60
CA ALA A 200 20.27 21.64 12.09
C ALA A 200 19.30 20.86 11.18
N LEU A 201 19.53 20.87 9.86
CA LEU A 201 18.80 20.01 8.93
C LEU A 201 19.03 18.54 9.33
N LEU A 202 17.95 17.74 9.43
CA LEU A 202 18.15 16.30 9.58
C LEU A 202 18.56 15.76 8.21
N SER A 203 19.80 15.27 8.12
CA SER A 203 20.36 14.77 6.87
C SER A 203 19.75 13.41 6.51
N ILE A 204 19.56 13.20 5.21
CA ILE A 204 19.17 11.92 4.65
C ILE A 204 20.40 11.44 3.88
N SER A 205 20.95 10.28 4.21
CA SER A 205 22.07 9.72 3.43
C SER A 205 21.57 8.90 2.25
N ASP A 206 22.38 8.82 1.19
CA ASP A 206 22.03 8.09 -0.04
C ASP A 206 21.63 6.64 0.25
N ARG A 207 22.41 5.99 1.14
CA ARG A 207 22.19 4.60 1.55
C ARG A 207 20.91 4.42 2.33
N VAL A 208 20.51 5.41 3.14
CA VAL A 208 19.24 5.36 3.85
C VAL A 208 18.12 5.47 2.83
N LEU A 209 18.15 6.46 1.94
CA LEU A 209 17.10 6.67 0.95
C LEU A 209 16.91 5.46 0.00
N GLU A 210 18.00 4.88 -0.49
CA GLU A 210 17.97 3.66 -1.31
C GLU A 210 17.24 2.51 -0.61
N LYS A 211 17.57 2.25 0.66
CA LYS A 211 16.88 1.24 1.47
C LYS A 211 15.39 1.54 1.64
N ARG A 212 15.01 2.82 1.70
CA ARG A 212 13.60 3.23 1.91
C ARG A 212 12.78 3.03 0.66
N ILE A 213 13.35 3.29 -0.52
CA ILE A 213 12.75 2.94 -1.80
C ILE A 213 12.55 1.42 -1.90
N GLU A 214 13.56 0.62 -1.52
CA GLU A 214 13.42 -0.85 -1.44
C GLU A 214 12.31 -1.29 -0.47
N ASP A 215 12.25 -0.67 0.71
CA ASP A 215 11.28 -1.01 1.76
C ASP A 215 9.84 -0.74 1.29
N ILE A 216 9.60 0.44 0.69
CA ILE A 216 8.30 0.82 0.12
C ILE A 216 7.92 -0.12 -1.03
N THR A 217 8.87 -0.43 -1.91
CA THR A 217 8.67 -1.38 -3.01
C THR A 217 8.27 -2.76 -2.49
N PHE A 218 8.93 -3.23 -1.43
CA PHE A 218 8.59 -4.50 -0.79
C PHE A 218 7.15 -4.48 -0.26
N LEU A 219 6.76 -3.46 0.51
CA LEU A 219 5.40 -3.34 1.07
C LEU A 219 4.35 -3.40 -0.04
N VAL A 220 4.48 -2.56 -1.06
CA VAL A 220 3.49 -2.49 -2.15
C VAL A 220 3.42 -3.81 -2.91
N ASN A 221 4.56 -4.42 -3.25
CA ASN A 221 4.58 -5.71 -3.93
C ASN A 221 3.89 -6.81 -3.09
N ARG A 222 4.15 -6.89 -1.78
CA ARG A 222 3.52 -7.91 -0.92
C ARG A 222 2.02 -7.71 -0.78
N CYS A 223 1.57 -6.47 -0.63
CA CYS A 223 0.15 -6.16 -0.62
C CYS A 223 -0.49 -6.45 -1.99
N HIS A 224 0.17 -6.10 -3.09
CA HIS A 224 -0.29 -6.38 -4.44
C HIS A 224 -0.54 -7.87 -4.66
N ASP A 225 0.47 -8.70 -4.37
CA ASP A 225 0.40 -10.14 -4.55
C ASP A 225 -0.74 -10.74 -3.72
N ALA A 226 -0.88 -10.31 -2.46
CA ALA A 226 -1.96 -10.75 -1.59
C ALA A 226 -3.34 -10.37 -2.15
N LEU A 227 -3.53 -9.13 -2.58
CA LEU A 227 -4.82 -8.65 -3.11
C LEU A 227 -5.19 -9.32 -4.44
N GLN A 228 -4.20 -9.68 -5.28
CA GLN A 228 -4.46 -10.43 -6.50
C GLN A 228 -5.06 -11.81 -6.22
N VAL A 229 -4.64 -12.46 -5.14
CA VAL A 229 -5.13 -13.78 -4.73
C VAL A 229 -6.43 -13.67 -3.94
N GLU A 230 -6.53 -12.72 -3.02
CA GLU A 230 -7.63 -12.69 -2.06
C GLU A 230 -8.91 -12.06 -2.61
N PHE A 231 -8.83 -11.10 -3.53
CA PHE A 231 -10.05 -10.46 -4.05
C PHE A 231 -10.98 -11.39 -4.85
N PRO A 232 -10.49 -12.29 -5.74
CA PRO A 232 -11.34 -13.29 -6.37
C PRO A 232 -12.02 -14.22 -5.37
N GLU A 233 -11.31 -14.58 -4.29
CA GLU A 233 -11.83 -15.38 -3.20
C GLU A 233 -12.90 -14.63 -2.39
N TYR A 234 -12.68 -13.35 -2.12
CA TYR A 234 -13.69 -12.47 -1.54
C TYR A 234 -14.98 -12.44 -2.37
N LEU A 235 -14.90 -12.28 -3.69
CA LEU A 235 -16.09 -12.31 -4.55
C LEU A 235 -16.78 -13.68 -4.51
N ARG A 236 -16.01 -14.78 -4.45
CA ARG A 236 -16.54 -16.14 -4.32
C ARG A 236 -17.32 -16.31 -3.02
N GLU A 237 -16.74 -15.90 -1.89
CA GLU A 237 -17.36 -16.03 -0.56
C GLU A 237 -18.58 -15.14 -0.39
N THR A 238 -18.62 -14.00 -1.08
CA THR A 238 -19.80 -13.12 -1.12
C THR A 238 -20.94 -13.71 -1.96
N GLY A 239 -20.70 -14.76 -2.76
CA GLY A 239 -21.75 -15.46 -3.52
C GLY A 239 -21.83 -15.08 -5.00
N PHE A 240 -20.85 -14.34 -5.54
CA PHE A 240 -20.81 -14.05 -6.96
C PHE A 240 -20.48 -15.30 -7.80
N SER A 241 -21.23 -15.49 -8.88
CA SER A 241 -21.04 -16.60 -9.82
C SER A 241 -19.67 -16.55 -10.51
N GLY A 242 -19.18 -17.70 -11.00
CA GLY A 242 -17.88 -17.78 -11.69
C GLY A 242 -17.75 -16.83 -12.88
N ALA A 243 -18.81 -16.66 -13.67
CA ALA A 243 -18.84 -15.76 -14.82
C ALA A 243 -18.67 -14.28 -14.42
N VAL A 244 -19.40 -13.85 -13.37
CA VAL A 244 -19.31 -12.48 -12.85
C VAL A 244 -17.93 -12.21 -12.26
N ARG A 245 -17.36 -13.16 -11.50
CA ARG A 245 -16.00 -13.05 -10.95
C ARG A 245 -14.96 -12.90 -12.05
N ALA A 246 -15.00 -13.75 -13.08
CA ALA A 246 -14.08 -13.67 -14.20
C ALA A 246 -14.12 -12.28 -14.86
N ARG A 247 -15.32 -11.74 -15.09
CA ARG A 247 -15.50 -10.39 -15.65
C ARG A 247 -15.00 -9.29 -14.71
N ALA A 248 -15.29 -9.37 -13.41
CA ALA A 248 -14.85 -8.41 -12.41
C ALA A 248 -13.32 -8.41 -12.22
N CYS A 249 -12.65 -9.55 -12.41
CA CYS A 249 -11.18 -9.67 -12.30
C CYS A 249 -10.43 -9.35 -13.61
N ALA A 250 -11.05 -9.58 -14.78
CA ALA A 250 -10.45 -9.35 -16.09
C ALA A 250 -10.67 -7.93 -16.63
N GLY A 251 -11.80 -7.28 -16.31
CA GLY A 251 -12.13 -5.95 -16.84
C GLY A 251 -11.25 -4.83 -16.28
N LYS A 252 -11.05 -3.75 -17.05
CA LYS A 252 -10.71 -2.45 -16.46
C LYS A 252 -12.01 -1.89 -15.84
N PRO A 253 -11.99 -1.31 -14.63
CA PRO A 253 -13.16 -0.57 -14.15
C PRO A 253 -13.46 0.53 -15.17
N ASN A 254 -14.73 0.58 -15.62
CA ASN A 254 -15.21 1.55 -16.61
C ASN A 254 -14.98 2.98 -16.14
#